data_AF-A0A1Q3EFE5-F1
#
_entry.id   AF-A0A1Q3EFE5-F1
#
_cell.length_a   1.000
_cell.length_b   1.000
_cell.length_c   1.000
_cell.angle_alpha   90.00
_cell.angle_beta   90.00
_cell.angle_gamma   90.00
#
_symmetry.space_group_name_H-M   'P 1'
#
loop_
_entity.id
_entity.type
_entity.pdbx_description
1 polymer ?
#
loop_
_entity_poly.entity_id
_entity_poly.type
_entity_poly.pdbx_seq_one_letter_code
_entity_poly.pdbx_strand_id
1 'polypeptide(L)'
;MGLSKSTKGLVTYNALVRNTHRAVHESRIPWDKYEWRNIAAADKALLFAIMRERDPILKRFETDWASECLVRQYIKNLRGKSFRSHTIQRSAKYDYLTANSAQRDQSKSRKSNAQKDYIRRKEKAKEAKEAAKAERRKRRRLRRRAEVVDSDVEMPEFIEGSSGLQTNNGGENEMDVDEEEEEETAM
;
A
#
# COMPACT_ATOMS: atom_id res chain seq x y z
N MET A 1 4.51 -14.85 -16.49
CA MET A 1 5.11 -13.58 -16.96
C MET A 1 6.17 -13.13 -15.96
N GLY A 2 7.45 -13.38 -16.23
CA GLY A 2 8.57 -13.14 -15.29
C GLY A 2 9.00 -11.68 -15.11
N LEU A 3 8.18 -10.72 -15.53
CA LEU A 3 8.53 -9.30 -15.57
C LEU A 3 8.49 -8.64 -14.17
N SER A 4 7.75 -9.17 -13.20
CA SER A 4 7.61 -8.50 -11.89
C SER A 4 8.79 -8.66 -10.92
N LYS A 5 9.85 -9.40 -11.31
CA LYS A 5 10.96 -9.75 -10.41
C LYS A 5 12.00 -8.63 -10.23
N SER A 6 12.01 -7.61 -11.10
CA SER A 6 12.90 -6.46 -11.01
C SER A 6 12.10 -5.16 -11.09
N THR A 7 12.65 -4.06 -10.55
CA THR A 7 12.00 -2.74 -10.57
C THR A 7 11.68 -2.29 -12.01
N LYS A 8 12.65 -2.41 -12.93
CA LYS A 8 12.45 -2.11 -14.36
C LYS A 8 11.37 -2.99 -14.98
N GLY A 9 11.38 -4.29 -14.70
CA GLY A 9 10.38 -5.23 -15.20
C GLY A 9 8.98 -4.91 -14.66
N LEU A 10 8.86 -4.52 -13.39
CA LEU A 10 7.59 -4.08 -12.80
C LEU A 10 7.04 -2.82 -13.49
N VAL A 11 7.90 -1.85 -13.81
CA VAL A 11 7.50 -0.64 -14.56
C VAL A 11 6.96 -1.02 -15.94
N THR A 12 7.67 -1.89 -16.68
CA THR A 12 7.21 -2.35 -18.00
C THR A 12 5.89 -3.13 -17.91
N TYR A 13 5.74 -3.99 -16.91
CA TYR A 13 4.50 -4.72 -16.67
C TYR A 13 3.33 -3.77 -16.36
N ASN A 14 3.55 -2.78 -15.49
CA ASN A 14 2.53 -1.80 -15.13
C ASN A 14 2.13 -0.93 -16.32
N ALA A 15 3.08 -0.58 -17.19
CA ALA A 15 2.79 0.13 -18.44
C ALA A 15 1.91 -0.72 -19.37
N LEU A 16 2.28 -1.99 -19.56
CA LEU A 16 1.53 -2.94 -20.39
C LEU A 16 0.10 -3.15 -19.86
N VAL A 17 -0.07 -3.31 -18.55
CA VAL A 17 -1.39 -3.42 -17.92
C VAL A 17 -2.22 -2.14 -18.16
N ARG A 18 -1.63 -0.96 -17.99
CA ARG A 18 -2.32 0.31 -18.27
C ARG A 18 -2.75 0.43 -19.73
N ASN A 19 -1.88 0.09 -20.66
CA ASN A 19 -2.18 0.11 -22.09
C ASN A 19 -3.29 -0.88 -22.46
N THR A 20 -3.29 -2.06 -21.85
CA THR A 20 -4.36 -3.06 -21.99
C THR A 20 -5.69 -2.49 -21.51
N HIS A 21 -5.72 -1.85 -20.34
CA HIS A 21 -6.96 -1.25 -19.81
C HIS A 21 -7.51 -0.19 -20.76
N ARG A 22 -6.64 0.71 -21.26
CA ARG A 22 -7.02 1.74 -22.24
C ARG A 22 -7.58 1.12 -23.52
N ALA A 23 -6.90 0.12 -24.07
CA ALA A 23 -7.35 -0.56 -25.28
C ALA A 23 -8.74 -1.18 -25.11
N VAL A 24 -9.01 -1.82 -23.97
CA VAL A 24 -10.34 -2.39 -23.66
C VAL A 24 -11.43 -1.31 -23.55
N HIS A 25 -11.11 -0.14 -23.00
CA HIS A 25 -12.06 0.97 -22.95
C HIS A 25 -12.33 1.58 -24.33
N GLU A 26 -11.31 1.68 -25.16
CA GLU A 26 -11.43 2.22 -26.52
C GLU A 26 -12.10 1.27 -27.50
N SER A 27 -11.96 -0.05 -27.30
CA SER A 27 -12.50 -1.08 -28.20
C SER A 27 -14.02 -1.22 -28.15
N ARG A 28 -14.72 -0.45 -27.30
CA ARG A 28 -16.19 -0.46 -27.12
C ARG A 28 -16.78 -1.86 -26.92
N ILE A 29 -15.99 -2.79 -26.42
CA ILE A 29 -16.45 -4.16 -26.19
C ILE A 29 -17.53 -4.13 -25.08
N PRO A 30 -18.70 -4.74 -25.30
CA PRO A 30 -19.79 -4.81 -24.31
C PRO A 30 -19.47 -5.78 -23.16
N TRP A 31 -18.49 -5.41 -22.34
CA TRP A 31 -17.99 -6.19 -21.21
C TRP A 31 -19.01 -6.31 -20.06
N ASP A 32 -19.99 -5.41 -20.03
CA ASP A 32 -21.09 -5.35 -19.06
C ASP A 32 -22.15 -6.42 -19.36
N LYS A 33 -22.49 -6.59 -20.65
CA LYS A 33 -23.55 -7.51 -21.11
C LYS A 33 -23.06 -8.94 -21.28
N TYR A 34 -21.87 -9.12 -21.86
CA TYR A 34 -21.39 -10.44 -22.25
C TYR A 34 -20.18 -10.90 -21.44
N GLU A 35 -20.11 -12.21 -21.20
CA GLU A 35 -18.87 -12.83 -20.71
C GLU A 35 -17.81 -12.82 -21.79
N TRP A 36 -16.53 -12.81 -21.39
CA TRP A 36 -15.40 -12.81 -22.32
C TRP A 36 -15.52 -13.90 -23.41
N ARG A 37 -16.00 -15.08 -23.00
CA ARG A 37 -16.21 -16.22 -23.92
C ARG A 37 -17.20 -15.90 -25.04
N ASN A 38 -18.22 -15.08 -24.77
CA ASN A 38 -19.35 -14.83 -25.67
C ASN A 38 -19.15 -13.60 -26.56
N ILE A 39 -18.06 -12.85 -26.40
CA ILE A 39 -17.69 -11.75 -27.31
C ILE A 39 -17.26 -12.34 -28.65
N ALA A 40 -17.64 -11.69 -29.74
CA ALA A 40 -17.32 -12.11 -31.10
C ALA A 40 -15.79 -12.23 -31.31
N ALA A 41 -15.38 -13.23 -32.08
CA ALA A 41 -13.97 -13.47 -32.36
C ALA A 41 -13.32 -12.31 -33.13
N ALA A 42 -14.08 -11.64 -34.01
CA ALA A 42 -13.63 -10.47 -34.75
C ALA A 42 -13.25 -9.30 -33.83
N ASP A 43 -14.09 -8.98 -32.84
CA ASP A 43 -13.83 -7.90 -31.88
C ASP A 43 -12.58 -8.20 -31.02
N LYS A 44 -12.41 -9.47 -30.63
CA LYS A 44 -11.21 -9.92 -29.90
C LYS A 44 -9.96 -9.75 -30.76
N ALA A 45 -10.01 -10.18 -32.02
CA ALA A 45 -8.88 -10.08 -32.94
C ALA A 45 -8.47 -8.61 -33.17
N LEU A 46 -9.45 -7.71 -33.32
CA LEU A 46 -9.20 -6.28 -33.47
C LEU A 46 -8.55 -5.68 -32.22
N LEU A 47 -9.04 -6.02 -31.03
CA LEU A 47 -8.42 -5.61 -29.77
C LEU A 47 -6.97 -6.12 -29.67
N PHE A 48 -6.72 -7.38 -30.00
CA PHE A 48 -5.37 -7.96 -29.94
C PHE A 48 -4.42 -7.32 -30.95
N ALA A 49 -4.90 -6.96 -32.15
CA ALA A 49 -4.12 -6.21 -33.12
C ALA A 49 -3.66 -4.86 -32.54
N ILE A 50 -4.59 -4.08 -31.96
CA ILE A 50 -4.29 -2.80 -31.31
C ILE A 50 -3.28 -2.98 -30.16
N MET A 51 -3.44 -4.02 -29.34
CA MET A 51 -2.51 -4.30 -28.23
C MET A 51 -1.10 -4.63 -28.73
N ARG A 52 -0.98 -5.38 -29.84
CA ARG A 52 0.31 -5.67 -30.47
C ARG A 52 1.00 -4.41 -31.00
N GLU A 53 0.23 -3.48 -31.53
CA GLU A 53 0.77 -2.19 -32.01
C GLU A 53 1.27 -1.32 -30.85
N ARG A 54 0.52 -1.25 -29.75
CA ARG A 54 0.89 -0.46 -28.57
C ARG A 54 2.09 -1.01 -27.81
N ASP A 55 2.11 -2.33 -27.60
CA ASP A 55 3.13 -3.00 -26.80
C ASP A 55 3.83 -4.07 -27.64
N PRO A 56 4.98 -3.76 -28.27
CA PRO A 56 5.70 -4.71 -29.13
C PRO A 56 6.12 -6.01 -28.44
N ILE A 57 6.21 -6.02 -27.10
CA ILE A 57 6.47 -7.22 -26.30
C ILE A 57 5.38 -8.28 -26.55
N LEU A 58 4.13 -7.85 -26.78
CA LEU A 58 3.02 -8.76 -27.01
C LEU A 58 3.09 -9.47 -28.37
N LYS A 59 3.77 -8.88 -29.37
CA LYS A 59 4.00 -9.51 -30.68
C LYS A 59 4.80 -10.82 -30.60
N ARG A 60 5.56 -11.01 -29.51
CA ARG A 60 6.36 -12.23 -29.30
C ARG A 60 5.51 -13.46 -28.97
N PHE A 61 4.23 -13.29 -28.64
CA PHE A 61 3.34 -14.38 -28.28
C PHE A 61 2.43 -14.70 -29.47
N GLU A 62 2.77 -15.76 -30.22
CA GLU A 62 2.16 -16.11 -31.52
C GLU A 62 0.63 -16.24 -31.51
N THR A 63 0.05 -16.76 -30.43
CA THR A 63 -1.40 -17.00 -30.33
C THR A 63 -2.15 -15.92 -29.55
N ASP A 64 -1.51 -14.79 -29.27
CA ASP A 64 -2.05 -13.70 -28.43
C ASP A 64 -2.51 -14.16 -27.03
N TRP A 65 -2.09 -15.35 -26.57
CA TRP A 65 -2.52 -15.92 -25.29
C TRP A 65 -2.23 -15.00 -24.10
N ALA A 66 -1.11 -14.26 -24.18
CA ALA A 66 -0.71 -13.29 -23.16
C ALA A 66 -1.68 -12.09 -23.14
N SER A 67 -1.99 -11.54 -24.30
CA SER A 67 -2.97 -10.46 -24.48
C SER A 67 -4.35 -10.90 -23.99
N GLU A 68 -4.78 -12.11 -24.36
CA GLU A 68 -6.06 -12.67 -23.90
C GLU A 68 -6.11 -12.78 -22.38
N CYS A 69 -5.06 -13.32 -21.76
CA CYS A 69 -5.00 -13.48 -20.31
C CYS A 69 -5.09 -12.14 -19.58
N LEU A 70 -4.42 -11.10 -20.07
CA LEU A 70 -4.47 -9.75 -19.50
C LEU A 70 -5.85 -9.13 -19.64
N VAL A 71 -6.44 -9.18 -20.83
CA VAL A 71 -7.78 -8.63 -21.09
C VAL A 71 -8.84 -9.37 -20.29
N ARG A 72 -8.81 -10.71 -20.28
CA ARG A 72 -9.75 -11.54 -19.53
C ARG A 72 -9.67 -11.26 -18.04
N GLN A 73 -8.45 -11.13 -17.50
CA GLN A 73 -8.25 -10.78 -16.10
C GLN A 73 -8.77 -9.37 -15.78
N TYR A 74 -8.54 -8.41 -16.68
CA TYR A 74 -9.04 -7.04 -16.52
C TYR A 74 -10.58 -7.00 -16.53
N ILE A 75 -11.22 -7.56 -17.55
CA ILE A 75 -12.69 -7.59 -17.68
C ILE A 75 -13.32 -8.30 -16.48
N LYS A 76 -12.73 -9.41 -16.01
CA LYS A 76 -13.19 -10.10 -14.80
C LYS A 76 -13.14 -9.18 -13.57
N ASN A 77 -12.05 -8.43 -13.40
CA ASN A 77 -11.90 -7.49 -12.29
C ASN A 77 -12.89 -6.32 -12.40
N LEU A 78 -13.08 -5.80 -13.62
CA LEU A 78 -14.01 -4.70 -13.91
C LEU A 78 -15.44 -5.10 -13.57
N ARG A 79 -15.91 -6.25 -14.08
CA ARG A 79 -17.23 -6.80 -13.73
C ARG A 79 -17.36 -7.07 -12.24
N GLY A 80 -16.33 -7.64 -11.60
CA GLY A 80 -16.31 -7.87 -10.15
C GLY A 80 -16.43 -6.58 -9.32
N LYS A 81 -15.84 -5.48 -9.80
CA LYS A 81 -16.04 -4.14 -9.21
C LYS A 81 -17.47 -3.66 -9.44
N SER A 82 -17.97 -3.71 -10.67
CA SER A 82 -19.32 -3.26 -11.04
C SER A 82 -20.44 -4.01 -10.32
N PHE A 83 -20.27 -5.31 -10.05
CA PHE A 83 -21.21 -6.08 -9.23
C PHE A 83 -21.23 -5.62 -7.77
N ARG A 84 -20.09 -5.20 -7.22
CA ARG A 84 -20.02 -4.68 -5.84
C ARG A 84 -20.57 -3.27 -5.72
N SER A 85 -20.42 -2.45 -6.77
CA SER A 85 -21.02 -1.12 -6.84
C SER A 85 -22.48 -1.11 -7.30
N HIS A 86 -23.09 -2.29 -7.51
CA HIS A 86 -24.48 -2.45 -7.97
C HIS A 86 -24.78 -1.78 -9.32
N THR A 87 -23.74 -1.48 -10.13
CA THR A 87 -23.88 -0.87 -11.45
C THR A 87 -24.38 -1.89 -12.49
N ILE A 88 -24.05 -3.17 -12.28
CA ILE A 88 -24.51 -4.29 -13.11
C ILE A 88 -25.23 -5.27 -12.19
N GLN A 89 -26.41 -5.72 -12.59
CA GLN A 89 -27.15 -6.74 -11.86
C GLN A 89 -26.49 -8.12 -12.03
N ARG A 90 -26.35 -8.84 -10.93
CA ARG A 90 -25.90 -10.24 -10.97
C ARG A 90 -27.03 -11.09 -11.56
N SER A 91 -26.67 -12.17 -12.25
CA SER A 91 -27.65 -13.15 -12.71
C SER A 91 -28.41 -13.74 -11.51
N ALA A 92 -29.75 -13.80 -11.64
CA ALA A 92 -30.66 -14.34 -10.64
C ALA A 92 -30.29 -15.76 -10.17
N LYS A 93 -29.61 -16.52 -11.04
CA LYS A 93 -29.05 -17.84 -10.71
C LYS A 93 -28.21 -17.79 -9.43
N TYR A 94 -27.55 -16.70 -9.10
CA TYR A 94 -26.63 -16.60 -7.96
C TYR A 94 -27.19 -15.85 -6.75
N ASP A 95 -28.48 -15.51 -6.74
CA ASP A 95 -29.09 -14.74 -5.65
C ASP A 95 -29.07 -15.51 -4.32
N TYR A 96 -29.12 -16.84 -4.38
CA TYR A 96 -28.97 -17.71 -3.22
C TYR A 96 -27.59 -17.53 -2.55
N LEU A 97 -26.53 -17.20 -3.29
CA LEU A 97 -25.20 -16.97 -2.70
C LEU A 97 -25.18 -15.68 -1.89
N THR A 98 -25.87 -14.64 -2.36
CA THR A 98 -26.01 -13.39 -1.61
C THR A 98 -26.85 -13.59 -0.36
N ALA A 99 -28.00 -14.26 -0.46
CA ALA A 99 -28.83 -14.60 0.70
C ALA A 99 -28.05 -15.42 1.74
N ASN A 100 -27.35 -16.47 1.31
CA ASN A 100 -26.51 -17.28 2.19
C ASN A 100 -25.36 -16.48 2.79
N SER A 101 -24.75 -15.55 2.05
CA SER A 101 -23.68 -14.71 2.56
C SER A 101 -24.14 -13.69 3.60
N ALA A 102 -25.38 -13.17 3.45
CA ALA A 102 -25.99 -12.25 4.39
C ALA A 102 -26.34 -12.95 5.72
N GLN A 103 -26.74 -14.21 5.65
CA GLN A 103 -26.99 -15.05 6.82
C GLN A 103 -25.71 -15.50 7.55
N ARG A 104 -24.54 -15.38 6.90
CA ARG A 104 -23.26 -15.76 7.51
C ARG A 104 -22.78 -14.68 8.48
N ASP A 105 -22.50 -15.11 9.70
CA ASP A 105 -21.84 -14.30 10.71
C ASP A 105 -20.35 -14.08 10.33
N GLN A 106 -20.05 -12.93 9.71
CA GLN A 106 -18.69 -12.61 9.28
C GLN A 106 -17.73 -12.38 10.46
N SER A 107 -18.26 -12.12 11.66
CA SER A 107 -17.46 -11.89 12.86
C SER A 107 -16.72 -13.16 13.33
N LYS A 108 -17.19 -14.34 12.92
CA LYS A 108 -16.61 -15.64 13.28
C LYS A 108 -15.50 -16.13 12.35
N SER A 109 -15.09 -15.31 11.38
CA SER A 109 -13.99 -15.68 10.46
C SER A 109 -12.66 -15.81 11.20
N ARG A 110 -12.01 -16.98 11.08
CA ARG A 110 -10.67 -17.26 11.67
C ARG A 110 -9.64 -16.19 11.32
N LYS A 111 -9.70 -15.63 10.10
CA LYS A 111 -8.79 -14.57 9.63
C LYS A 111 -9.03 -13.24 10.34
N SER A 112 -10.30 -12.90 10.59
CA SER A 112 -10.67 -11.68 11.33
C SER A 112 -10.18 -11.77 12.77
N ASN A 113 -10.39 -12.92 13.43
CA ASN A 113 -9.89 -13.16 14.78
C ASN A 113 -8.36 -13.14 14.84
N ALA A 114 -7.67 -13.78 13.91
CA ALA A 114 -6.21 -13.74 13.85
C ALA A 114 -5.66 -12.31 13.67
N GLN A 115 -6.34 -11.47 12.87
CA GLN A 115 -5.93 -10.09 12.66
C GLN A 115 -6.21 -9.21 13.88
N LYS A 116 -7.36 -9.40 14.55
CA LYS A 116 -7.66 -8.77 15.84
C LYS A 116 -6.65 -9.19 16.91
N ASP A 117 -6.30 -10.47 16.98
CA ASP A 117 -5.29 -11.00 17.90
C ASP A 117 -3.90 -10.42 17.61
N TYR A 118 -3.53 -10.29 16.33
CA TYR A 118 -2.28 -9.66 15.94
C TYR A 118 -2.24 -8.19 16.39
N ILE A 119 -3.30 -7.42 16.14
CA ILE A 119 -3.39 -6.01 16.56
C ILE A 119 -3.32 -5.93 18.10
N ARG A 120 -4.10 -6.74 18.81
CA ARG A 120 -4.10 -6.80 20.27
C ARG A 120 -2.72 -7.16 20.85
N ARG A 121 -2.00 -8.10 20.24
CA ARG A 121 -0.63 -8.45 20.63
C ARG A 121 0.33 -7.29 20.38
N LYS A 122 0.19 -6.60 19.26
CA LYS A 122 1.02 -5.43 18.91
C LYS A 122 0.78 -4.26 19.86
N GLU A 123 -0.47 -4.00 20.24
CA GLU A 123 -0.83 -2.97 21.22
C GLU A 123 -0.29 -3.30 22.61
N LYS A 124 -0.53 -4.53 23.11
CA LYS A 124 0.04 -4.98 24.39
C LYS A 124 1.57 -4.89 24.41
N ALA A 125 2.23 -5.22 23.29
CA ALA A 125 3.69 -5.10 23.19
C ALA A 125 4.17 -3.64 23.20
N LYS A 126 3.38 -2.70 22.66
CA LYS A 126 3.68 -1.27 22.75
C LYS A 126 3.51 -0.76 24.19
N GLU A 127 2.38 -1.07 24.82
CA GLU A 127 2.09 -0.69 26.20
C GLU A 127 3.16 -1.21 27.17
N ALA A 128 3.58 -2.48 27.01
CA ALA A 128 4.65 -3.05 27.82
C ALA A 128 5.99 -2.34 27.64
N LYS A 129 6.33 -1.93 26.40
CA LYS A 129 7.56 -1.16 26.13
C LYS A 129 7.49 0.24 26.75
N GLU A 130 6.34 0.90 26.69
CA GLU A 130 6.15 2.22 27.29
C GLU A 130 6.21 2.15 28.83
N ALA A 131 5.55 1.16 29.43
CA ALA A 131 5.61 0.89 30.87
C ALA A 131 7.06 0.63 31.33
N ALA A 132 7.80 -0.23 30.62
CA ALA A 132 9.22 -0.50 30.93
C ALA A 132 10.10 0.75 30.79
N LYS A 133 9.85 1.61 29.80
CA LYS A 133 10.56 2.89 29.63
C LYS A 133 10.23 3.87 30.75
N ALA A 134 8.97 3.94 31.17
CA ALA A 134 8.53 4.77 32.28
C ALA A 134 9.14 4.31 33.61
N GLU A 135 9.16 3.00 33.87
CA GLU A 135 9.79 2.41 35.05
C GLU A 135 11.30 2.69 35.08
N ARG A 136 12.01 2.48 33.95
CA ARG A 136 13.44 2.81 33.83
C ARG A 136 13.72 4.29 34.11
N ARG A 137 12.86 5.20 33.62
CA ARG A 137 12.96 6.64 33.93
C ARG A 137 12.75 6.91 35.42
N LYS A 138 11.76 6.27 36.06
CA LYS A 138 11.50 6.41 37.50
C LYS A 138 12.69 5.91 38.34
N ARG A 139 13.25 4.75 38.00
CA ARG A 139 14.44 4.18 38.67
C ARG A 139 15.66 5.09 38.53
N ARG A 140 15.89 5.66 37.34
CA ARG A 140 16.98 6.64 37.13
C ARG A 140 16.81 7.91 37.96
N ARG A 141 15.58 8.42 38.09
CA ARG A 141 15.28 9.58 38.94
C ARG A 141 15.51 9.27 40.42
N LEU A 142 15.07 8.11 40.90
CA LEU A 142 15.30 7.67 42.28
C LEU A 142 16.79 7.52 42.58
N ARG A 143 17.58 6.94 41.66
CA ARG A 143 19.04 6.84 41.82
C ARG A 143 19.71 8.21 41.94
N ARG A 144 19.36 9.16 41.06
CA ARG A 144 19.88 10.54 41.14
C ARG A 144 19.51 11.22 42.47
N ARG A 145 18.30 10.99 42.96
CA ARG A 145 17.86 11.57 44.24
C ARG A 145 18.60 10.95 45.43
N ALA A 146 18.95 9.66 45.36
CA ALA A 146 19.76 9.00 46.38
C ALA A 146 21.22 9.49 46.35
N GLU A 147 21.82 9.68 45.17
CA GLU A 147 23.18 10.21 45.02
C GLU A 147 23.32 11.66 45.52
N VAL A 148 22.27 12.49 45.44
CA VAL A 148 22.28 13.88 45.97
C VAL A 148 22.16 13.94 47.50
N VAL A 149 21.59 12.92 48.14
CA VAL A 149 21.47 12.86 49.61
C VAL A 149 22.76 12.37 50.27
N ASP A 150 23.64 11.69 49.51
CA ASP A 150 24.93 11.19 49.98
C ASP A 150 26.10 12.16 49.71
N SER A 151 25.79 13.34 49.13
CA SER A 151 26.77 14.38 48.77
C SER A 151 26.69 15.63 49.64
N ASP A 152 26.38 15.48 50.94
CA ASP A 152 26.52 16.53 51.97
C ASP A 152 27.92 16.50 52.62
N VAL A 153 28.97 16.17 51.86
CA VAL A 153 30.37 16.29 52.29
C VAL A 153 31.17 17.04 51.23
N GLU A 154 31.52 18.27 51.61
CA GLU A 154 32.58 19.17 51.10
C GLU A 154 32.51 19.63 49.63
N MET A 155 32.21 20.91 49.49
CA MET A 155 32.39 21.70 48.26
C MET A 155 33.83 21.61 47.72
N PRO A 156 34.04 21.35 46.43
CA PRO A 156 35.31 21.66 45.80
C PRO A 156 35.37 23.15 45.45
N GLU A 157 36.44 23.80 45.93
CA GLU A 157 36.84 25.16 45.57
C GLU A 157 36.88 25.36 44.05
N PHE A 158 36.33 26.50 43.63
CA PHE A 158 36.39 27.01 42.27
C PHE A 158 37.86 27.29 41.89
N ILE A 159 38.44 26.43 41.05
CA ILE A 159 39.75 26.67 40.42
C ILE A 159 39.51 27.36 39.08
N GLU A 160 39.89 28.62 39.05
CA GLU A 160 39.86 29.49 37.89
C GLU A 160 41.02 29.11 36.93
N GLY A 161 40.67 28.56 35.76
CA GLY A 161 41.56 28.46 34.60
C GLY A 161 42.19 27.08 34.34
N SER A 162 41.71 26.40 33.28
CA SER A 162 42.60 25.73 32.33
C SER A 162 41.86 25.35 31.04
N SER A 163 42.49 25.74 29.94
CA SER A 163 42.23 25.43 28.54
C SER A 163 42.03 23.94 28.23
N GLY A 164 41.01 23.62 27.45
CA GLY A 164 40.83 22.31 26.83
C GLY A 164 40.02 22.42 25.54
N LEU A 165 40.72 22.54 24.41
CA LEU A 165 40.18 22.38 23.05
C LEU A 165 39.38 21.07 22.94
N GLN A 166 38.15 21.12 22.41
CA GLN A 166 37.55 19.99 21.68
C GLN A 166 36.52 20.47 20.65
N THR A 167 37.02 20.59 19.41
CA THR A 167 36.42 20.28 18.09
C THR A 167 34.94 20.55 17.82
N ASN A 168 34.71 21.49 16.89
CA ASN A 168 33.54 21.53 16.00
C ASN A 168 33.44 20.28 15.11
N ASN A 169 32.24 19.70 15.03
CA ASN A 169 31.62 19.07 13.84
C ASN A 169 30.19 18.70 14.27
N GLY A 170 29.14 19.35 13.79
CA GLY A 170 28.68 19.36 12.40
C GLY A 170 27.40 18.53 12.36
N GLY A 171 26.23 19.15 12.53
CA GLY A 171 25.25 19.26 11.45
C GLY A 171 24.08 18.29 11.71
N GLU A 172 22.81 18.56 11.48
CA GLU A 172 22.09 19.69 10.91
C GLU A 172 20.72 19.72 11.60
N ASN A 173 20.28 20.93 11.95
CA ASN A 173 18.99 21.22 12.54
C ASN A 173 18.14 21.72 11.37
N GLU A 174 17.37 20.84 10.74
CA GLU A 174 16.46 21.24 9.66
C GLU A 174 15.16 21.76 10.32
N MET A 175 15.09 23.09 10.42
CA MET A 175 13.87 23.83 10.73
C MET A 175 13.10 24.02 9.42
N ASP A 176 11.98 23.31 9.26
CA ASP A 176 10.95 23.71 8.30
C ASP A 176 10.01 24.69 9.01
N VAL A 177 10.11 25.96 8.63
CA VAL A 177 9.17 27.03 8.96
C VAL A 177 8.18 27.15 7.81
N ASP A 178 6.90 27.13 8.17
CA ASP A 178 5.73 27.39 7.34
C ASP A 178 5.80 28.73 6.60
N GLU A 179 5.24 28.82 5.39
CA GLU A 179 4.25 29.83 5.00
C GLU A 179 3.78 29.61 3.54
N GLU A 180 2.47 29.38 3.42
CA GLU A 180 1.48 30.00 2.52
C GLU A 180 2.00 31.07 1.54
N GLU A 181 1.43 31.39 0.38
CA GLU A 181 0.28 30.98 -0.42
C GLU A 181 0.48 31.70 -1.79
N GLU A 182 -0.50 31.52 -2.66
CA GLU A 182 -0.90 32.44 -3.73
C GLU A 182 -0.56 32.11 -5.19
N GLU A 183 -1.64 32.37 -5.91
CA GLU A 183 -2.03 32.15 -7.28
C GLU A 183 -1.18 32.98 -8.25
N GLU A 184 -1.01 32.51 -9.49
CA GLU A 184 -1.38 33.40 -10.59
C GLU A 184 -1.69 32.65 -11.89
N THR A 185 -2.70 33.19 -12.50
CA THR A 185 -3.40 32.87 -13.74
C THR A 185 -2.61 33.14 -15.02
N ALA A 186 -3.05 32.44 -16.08
CA ALA A 186 -3.08 32.86 -17.49
C ALA A 186 -1.78 32.88 -18.33
N MET A 187 -1.68 31.94 -19.29
CA MET A 187 -2.00 32.16 -20.72
C MET A 187 -2.31 30.84 -21.42
#